data_AF-A0A540VG50-F1
#
_entry.id   AF-A0A540VG50-F1
#
_cell.length_a   1.000
_cell.length_b   1.000
_cell.length_c   1.000
_cell.angle_alpha   90.00
_cell.angle_beta   90.00
_cell.angle_gamma   90.00
#
_symmetry.space_group_name_H-M   'P 1'
#
loop_
_entity.id
_entity.type
_entity.pdbx_description
1 polymer ?
#
loop_
_entity_poly.entity_id
_entity_poly.type
_entity_poly.pdbx_seq_one_letter_code
_entity_poly.pdbx_strand_id
1 'polypeptide(L)'
;MKLPRPTLQHFCGEKYFQHELPIDPSSLTRWRQRIGEEGVELLRAETVEVAKSDGVVKRQSLERVTVDTTVQEKAITYPTDAKLYARGIKNLTKLARQHGIPLRQSYARKAPEALLMVNRYAKAKQMKRKRRMTKRLKTYLGRVTRDIERKIDDAPVATQTAFQQPLHQANRLLAQTRKSKNKLLSWHAPEVE
;
A
#
# COMPACT_ATOMS: atom_id res chain seq x y z
N MET A 1 4.08 -7.55 -26.67
CA MET A 1 4.41 -8.66 -25.74
C MET A 1 5.78 -9.19 -26.07
N LYS A 2 6.59 -9.60 -25.08
CA LYS A 2 7.87 -10.27 -25.33
C LYS A 2 7.62 -11.78 -25.40
N LEU A 3 8.24 -12.44 -26.37
CA LEU A 3 8.24 -13.90 -26.48
C LEU A 3 8.80 -14.54 -25.19
N PRO A 4 8.30 -15.73 -24.80
CA PRO A 4 8.78 -16.39 -23.61
C PRO A 4 10.27 -16.68 -23.79
N ARG A 5 11.08 -16.33 -22.78
CA ARG A 5 12.53 -16.57 -22.80
C ARG A 5 12.78 -18.06 -23.07
N PRO A 6 13.82 -18.44 -23.83
CA PRO A 6 14.14 -19.85 -24.12
C PRO A 6 14.18 -20.73 -22.87
N THR A 7 14.65 -20.18 -21.76
CA THR A 7 14.68 -20.85 -20.46
C THR A 7 13.30 -21.21 -19.93
N LEU A 8 12.29 -20.35 -20.13
CA LEU A 8 10.93 -20.60 -19.66
C LEU A 8 10.26 -21.74 -20.45
N GLN A 9 10.49 -21.80 -21.75
CA GLN A 9 9.95 -22.88 -22.59
C GLN A 9 10.52 -24.24 -22.18
N HIS A 10 11.83 -24.30 -21.91
CA HIS A 10 12.47 -25.50 -21.39
C HIS A 10 11.88 -25.96 -20.04
N PHE A 11 11.63 -25.02 -19.11
CA PHE A 11 10.97 -25.35 -17.84
C PHE A 11 9.54 -25.87 -18.02
N CYS A 12 8.82 -25.44 -19.05
CA CYS A 12 7.49 -25.93 -19.39
C CYS A 12 7.50 -27.29 -20.12
N GLY A 13 8.67 -27.90 -20.31
CA GLY A 13 8.80 -29.22 -20.95
C GLY A 13 8.84 -29.18 -22.47
N GLU A 14 8.98 -28.01 -23.08
CA GLU A 14 9.11 -27.88 -24.54
C GLU A 14 10.44 -28.49 -25.01
N LYS A 15 10.34 -29.40 -25.99
CA LYS A 15 11.52 -30.08 -26.57
C LYS A 15 12.21 -29.25 -27.65
N TYR A 16 11.50 -28.33 -28.28
CA TYR A 16 11.99 -27.45 -29.33
C TYR A 16 11.68 -26.00 -29.01
N PHE A 17 12.54 -25.10 -29.45
CA PHE A 17 12.30 -23.67 -29.24
C PHE A 17 11.18 -23.18 -30.15
N GLN A 18 10.12 -22.65 -29.54
CA GLN A 18 8.96 -22.12 -30.24
C GLN A 18 9.02 -20.58 -30.27
N HIS A 19 8.73 -20.02 -31.44
CA HIS A 19 8.66 -18.56 -31.64
C HIS A 19 7.24 -18.01 -31.49
N GLU A 20 6.25 -18.88 -31.33
CA GLU A 20 4.86 -18.49 -31.13
C GLU A 20 4.45 -18.74 -29.68
N LEU A 21 3.48 -17.97 -29.21
CA LEU A 21 2.91 -18.18 -27.88
C LEU A 21 1.90 -19.32 -27.97
N PRO A 22 2.00 -20.36 -27.11
CA PRO A 22 1.06 -21.50 -27.15
C PRO A 22 -0.37 -21.09 -26.78
N ILE A 23 -0.53 -19.97 -26.09
CA ILE A 23 -1.83 -19.38 -25.74
C ILE A 23 -1.70 -17.86 -25.70
N ASP A 24 -2.75 -17.14 -26.10
CA ASP A 24 -2.81 -15.69 -25.89
C ASP A 24 -2.75 -15.42 -24.36
N PRO A 25 -1.77 -14.66 -23.85
CA PRO A 25 -1.59 -14.43 -22.42
C PRO A 25 -2.77 -13.78 -21.69
N SER A 26 -3.71 -13.18 -22.40
CA SER A 26 -4.94 -12.66 -21.80
C SER A 26 -6.08 -13.67 -21.74
N SER A 27 -5.91 -14.86 -22.34
CA SER A 27 -6.93 -15.92 -22.37
C SER A 27 -7.38 -16.33 -20.97
N LEU A 28 -6.44 -16.56 -20.04
CA LEU A 28 -6.77 -16.93 -18.67
C LEU A 28 -7.50 -15.81 -17.93
N THR A 29 -7.13 -14.54 -18.18
CA THR A 29 -7.82 -13.39 -17.60
C THR A 29 -9.25 -13.29 -18.10
N ARG A 30 -9.47 -13.42 -19.42
CA ARG A 30 -10.81 -13.37 -20.04
C ARG A 30 -11.67 -14.54 -19.59
N TRP A 31 -11.08 -15.74 -19.52
CA TRP A 31 -11.76 -16.94 -19.04
C TRP A 31 -12.20 -16.79 -17.58
N ARG A 32 -11.29 -16.34 -16.70
CA ARG A 32 -11.61 -16.07 -15.29
C ARG A 32 -12.73 -15.05 -15.12
N GLN A 33 -12.71 -13.97 -15.91
CA GLN A 33 -13.79 -12.97 -15.91
C GLN A 33 -15.13 -13.55 -16.37
N ARG A 34 -15.12 -14.49 -17.32
CA ARG A 34 -16.32 -15.12 -17.87
C ARG A 34 -16.99 -16.08 -16.90
N ILE A 35 -16.21 -16.89 -16.18
CA ILE A 35 -16.74 -17.86 -15.20
C ILE A 35 -17.10 -17.21 -13.86
N GLY A 36 -16.55 -16.02 -13.57
CA GLY A 36 -16.80 -15.30 -12.34
C GLY A 36 -16.26 -16.00 -11.09
N GLU A 37 -16.62 -15.49 -9.91
CA GLU A 37 -16.23 -16.08 -8.63
C GLU A 37 -16.90 -17.45 -8.41
N GLU A 38 -18.19 -17.55 -8.73
CA GLU A 38 -18.98 -18.78 -8.59
C GLU A 38 -18.39 -19.94 -9.40
N GLY A 39 -17.99 -19.69 -10.66
CA GLY A 39 -17.39 -20.73 -11.49
C GLY A 39 -16.00 -21.15 -11.00
N VAL A 40 -15.22 -20.25 -10.41
CA VAL A 40 -13.93 -20.59 -9.80
C VAL A 40 -14.12 -21.45 -8.55
N GLU A 41 -15.10 -21.15 -7.70
CA GLU A 41 -15.40 -21.98 -6.52
C GLU A 41 -15.92 -23.36 -6.92
N LEU A 42 -16.72 -23.47 -7.98
CA LEU A 42 -17.17 -24.77 -8.50
C LEU A 42 -16.00 -25.62 -9.01
N LEU A 43 -15.08 -25.02 -9.76
CA LEU A 43 -13.87 -25.73 -10.22
C LEU A 43 -12.99 -26.16 -9.06
N ARG A 44 -12.88 -25.34 -8.02
CA ARG A 44 -12.15 -25.68 -6.80
C ARG A 44 -12.80 -26.86 -6.07
N ALA A 45 -14.12 -26.86 -5.94
CA ALA A 45 -14.85 -27.97 -5.33
C ALA A 45 -14.62 -29.28 -6.10
N GLU A 46 -14.74 -29.25 -7.43
CA GLU A 46 -14.52 -30.42 -8.27
C GLU A 46 -13.07 -30.93 -8.18
N THR A 47 -12.09 -30.01 -8.19
CA THR A 47 -10.67 -30.35 -8.02
C THR A 47 -10.42 -31.08 -6.70
N VAL A 48 -11.10 -30.68 -5.63
CA VAL A 48 -11.01 -31.34 -4.32
C VAL A 48 -11.62 -32.75 -4.37
N GLU A 49 -12.77 -32.93 -5.03
CA GLU A 49 -13.37 -34.26 -5.16
C GLU A 49 -12.51 -35.22 -5.99
N VAL A 50 -11.96 -34.75 -7.12
CA VAL A 50 -11.01 -35.55 -7.93
C VAL A 50 -9.76 -35.91 -7.12
N ALA A 51 -9.21 -34.97 -6.35
CA ALA A 51 -8.06 -35.24 -5.50
C ALA A 51 -8.35 -36.28 -4.40
N LYS A 52 -9.61 -36.41 -3.96
CA LYS A 52 -10.05 -37.48 -3.05
C LYS A 52 -10.18 -38.82 -3.79
N SER A 53 -10.75 -38.85 -4.99
CA SER A 53 -10.94 -40.09 -5.75
C SER A 53 -9.60 -40.72 -6.15
N ASP A 54 -8.64 -39.88 -6.53
CA ASP A 54 -7.32 -40.31 -7.00
C ASP A 54 -6.36 -40.66 -5.85
N GLY A 55 -6.81 -40.52 -4.58
CA GLY A 55 -6.03 -40.84 -3.39
C GLY A 55 -4.84 -39.90 -3.14
N VAL A 56 -4.74 -38.79 -3.88
CA VAL A 56 -3.67 -37.79 -3.77
C VAL A 56 -3.75 -37.04 -2.44
N VAL A 57 -4.95 -36.91 -1.86
CA VAL A 57 -5.19 -36.22 -0.59
C VAL A 57 -5.77 -37.17 0.47
N LYS A 58 -5.14 -37.22 1.64
CA LYS A 58 -5.66 -37.97 2.80
C LYS A 58 -6.84 -37.21 3.42
N ARG A 59 -7.87 -37.93 3.88
CA ARG A 59 -9.05 -37.31 4.55
C ARG A 59 -8.67 -36.39 5.71
N GLN A 60 -7.66 -36.77 6.52
CA GLN A 60 -7.12 -35.96 7.63
C GLN A 60 -6.52 -34.62 7.17
N SER A 61 -6.06 -34.52 5.92
CA SER A 61 -5.53 -33.27 5.36
C SER A 61 -6.62 -32.26 5.00
N LEU A 62 -7.88 -32.70 4.87
CA LEU A 62 -9.02 -31.81 4.62
C LEU A 62 -9.58 -31.15 5.90
N GLU A 63 -9.32 -31.76 7.07
CA GLU A 63 -9.69 -31.21 8.37
C GLU A 63 -8.84 -29.97 8.75
N ARG A 64 -7.68 -29.80 8.10
CA ARG A 64 -6.77 -28.67 8.32
C ARG A 64 -6.55 -27.94 7.02
N VAL A 65 -7.12 -26.75 6.90
CA VAL A 65 -6.78 -25.83 5.82
C VAL A 65 -5.42 -25.20 6.13
N THR A 66 -4.36 -25.77 5.57
CA THR A 66 -3.06 -25.10 5.52
C THR A 66 -3.16 -24.02 4.45
N VAL A 67 -3.55 -22.81 4.86
CA VAL A 67 -3.39 -21.64 4.01
C VAL A 67 -1.91 -21.35 3.98
N ASP A 68 -1.23 -21.71 2.89
CA ASP A 68 0.04 -21.08 2.56
C ASP A 68 -0.27 -19.59 2.42
N THR A 69 -0.04 -18.82 3.48
CA THR A 69 0.04 -17.37 3.37
C THR A 69 1.32 -17.07 2.62
N THR A 70 1.35 -17.37 1.32
CA THR A 70 2.20 -16.60 0.42
C THR A 70 1.71 -15.18 0.61
N VAL A 71 2.44 -14.42 1.43
CA VAL A 71 2.22 -13.00 1.60
C VAL A 71 2.43 -12.44 0.22
N GLN A 72 1.35 -12.32 -0.54
CA GLN A 72 1.35 -11.50 -1.74
C GLN A 72 1.80 -10.15 -1.21
N GLU A 73 2.97 -9.69 -1.66
CA GLU A 73 3.53 -8.43 -1.18
C GLU A 73 2.48 -7.35 -1.43
N LYS A 74 1.69 -7.02 -0.40
CA LYS A 74 0.84 -5.84 -0.44
C LYS A 74 1.84 -4.74 -0.72
N ALA A 75 1.62 -3.96 -1.77
CA ALA A 75 2.56 -2.94 -2.26
C ALA A 75 2.71 -1.76 -1.27
N ILE A 76 3.09 -2.09 -0.04
CA ILE A 76 3.20 -1.25 1.13
C ILE A 76 4.68 -1.32 1.49
N THR A 77 5.44 -0.34 1.00
CA THR A 77 6.80 -0.13 1.52
C THR A 77 6.73 0.10 3.02
N TYR A 78 7.65 -0.50 3.77
CA TYR A 78 7.78 -0.31 5.21
C TYR A 78 7.68 1.18 5.60
N PRO A 79 6.80 1.55 6.53
CA PRO A 79 6.55 2.93 6.84
C PRO A 79 7.69 3.52 7.65
N THR A 80 8.35 4.52 7.07
CA THR A 80 9.27 5.38 7.80
C THR A 80 8.55 6.64 8.24
N ASP A 81 8.89 7.15 9.42
CA ASP A 81 8.32 8.41 9.94
C ASP A 81 8.38 9.54 8.90
N ALA A 82 9.49 9.63 8.15
CA ALA A 82 9.64 10.62 7.08
C ALA A 82 8.60 10.45 5.95
N LYS A 83 8.35 9.21 5.52
CA LYS A 83 7.33 8.91 4.50
C LYS A 83 5.93 9.19 5.03
N LEU A 84 5.66 8.88 6.30
CA LEU A 84 4.39 9.18 6.96
C LEU A 84 4.16 10.69 7.03
N TYR A 85 5.13 11.50 7.48
CA TYR A 85 4.98 12.95 7.51
C TYR A 85 4.73 13.54 6.10
N ALA A 86 5.49 13.11 5.10
CA ALA A 86 5.33 13.59 3.72
C ALA A 86 3.96 13.19 3.13
N ARG A 87 3.47 11.98 3.42
CA ARG A 87 2.14 11.53 2.99
C ARG A 87 1.03 12.32 3.68
N GLY A 88 1.18 12.61 4.97
CA GLY A 88 0.26 13.45 5.72
C GLY A 88 0.13 14.84 5.15
N ILE A 89 1.26 15.49 4.86
CA ILE A 89 1.27 16.82 4.22
C ILE A 89 0.54 16.75 2.88
N LYS A 90 0.83 15.74 2.04
CA LYS A 90 0.15 15.57 0.75
C LYS A 90 -1.36 15.36 0.90
N ASN A 91 -1.78 14.55 1.86
CA ASN A 91 -3.19 14.23 2.07
C ASN A 91 -3.95 15.45 2.60
N LEU A 92 -3.44 16.11 3.64
CA LEU A 92 -4.06 17.31 4.22
C LEU A 92 -4.12 18.47 3.23
N THR A 93 -3.07 18.67 2.43
CA THR A 93 -3.07 19.73 1.39
C THR A 93 -4.03 19.44 0.25
N LYS A 94 -4.15 18.16 -0.16
CA LYS A 94 -5.16 17.75 -1.14
C LYS A 94 -6.57 18.02 -0.61
N LEU A 95 -6.83 17.63 0.64
CA LEU A 95 -8.14 17.82 1.27
C LEU A 95 -8.47 19.30 1.45
N ALA A 96 -7.51 20.12 1.90
CA ALA A 96 -7.64 21.57 1.98
C ALA A 96 -8.02 22.19 0.63
N ARG A 97 -7.39 21.74 -0.45
CA ARG A 97 -7.74 22.19 -1.81
C ARG A 97 -9.14 21.77 -2.23
N GLN A 98 -9.58 20.56 -1.88
CA GLN A 98 -10.92 20.06 -2.22
C GLN A 98 -12.03 20.84 -1.52
N HIS A 99 -11.80 21.25 -0.27
CA HIS A 99 -12.76 22.02 0.53
C HIS A 99 -12.54 23.53 0.50
N GLY A 100 -11.69 24.03 -0.40
CA GLY A 100 -11.47 25.47 -0.57
C GLY A 100 -10.79 26.17 0.62
N ILE A 101 -10.11 25.45 1.51
CA ILE A 101 -9.43 26.05 2.66
C ILE A 101 -8.08 26.64 2.20
N PRO A 102 -7.89 27.97 2.25
CA PRO A 102 -6.64 28.59 1.83
C PRO A 102 -5.56 28.33 2.88
N LEU A 103 -4.49 27.62 2.53
CA LEU A 103 -3.36 27.39 3.43
C LEU A 103 -2.33 28.52 3.34
N ARG A 104 -1.82 28.99 4.48
CA ARG A 104 -0.71 29.98 4.52
C ARG A 104 0.51 29.45 3.79
N GLN A 105 0.84 28.18 4.00
CA GLN A 105 1.86 27.45 3.26
C GLN A 105 1.46 25.97 3.16
N SER A 106 1.38 25.43 1.95
CA SER A 106 1.04 24.02 1.71
C SER A 106 2.23 23.08 1.90
N TYR A 107 3.47 23.55 1.76
CA TYR A 107 4.67 22.71 1.70
C TYR A 107 4.63 21.59 0.63
N ALA A 108 3.74 21.67 -0.35
CA ALA A 108 3.52 20.63 -1.36
C ALA A 108 4.78 20.31 -2.18
N ARG A 109 5.66 21.31 -2.40
CA ARG A 109 6.97 21.14 -3.08
C ARG A 109 8.10 20.79 -2.10
N LYS A 110 8.13 21.47 -0.95
CA LYS A 110 9.19 21.32 0.06
C LYS A 110 9.18 19.95 0.77
N ALA A 111 8.02 19.32 0.91
CA ALA A 111 7.91 18.01 1.55
C ALA A 111 8.54 16.88 0.70
N PRO A 112 8.24 16.75 -0.61
CA PRO A 112 8.97 15.84 -1.50
C PRO A 112 10.48 16.07 -1.52
N GLU A 113 10.94 17.32 -1.59
CA GLU A 113 12.38 17.66 -1.54
C GLU A 113 13.04 17.19 -0.25
N ALA A 114 12.42 17.47 0.90
CA ALA A 114 12.94 17.03 2.19
C ALA A 114 12.96 15.50 2.30
N LEU A 115 11.95 14.81 1.78
CA LEU A 115 11.91 13.35 1.74
C LEU A 115 13.03 12.76 0.87
N LEU A 116 13.27 13.36 -0.30
CA LEU A 116 14.40 12.98 -1.17
C LEU A 116 15.73 13.10 -0.43
N MET A 117 15.93 14.20 0.29
CA MET A 117 17.15 14.42 1.08
C MET A 117 17.27 13.43 2.26
N VAL A 118 16.17 13.06 2.93
CA VAL A 118 16.17 11.98 3.94
C VAL A 118 16.73 10.69 3.35
N ASN A 119 16.27 10.32 2.14
CA ASN A 119 16.70 9.08 1.48
C ASN A 119 18.17 9.16 1.03
N ARG A 120 18.61 10.28 0.46
CA ARG A 120 20.01 10.49 0.07
C ARG A 120 20.96 10.40 1.26
N TYR A 121 20.63 11.08 2.36
CA TYR A 121 21.43 11.03 3.59
C TYR A 121 21.40 9.64 4.25
N ALA A 122 20.29 8.91 4.15
CA ALA A 122 20.24 7.52 4.62
C ALA A 122 21.20 6.63 3.83
N LYS A 123 21.18 6.72 2.49
CA LYS A 123 22.08 5.97 1.60
C LYS A 123 23.56 6.29 1.86
N ALA A 124 23.87 7.57 2.07
CA ALA A 124 25.23 8.03 2.39
C ALA A 124 25.64 7.81 3.87
N LYS A 125 24.85 7.10 4.67
CA LYS A 125 25.07 6.87 6.12
C LYS A 125 25.18 8.16 6.98
N GLN A 126 24.73 9.32 6.47
CA GLN A 126 24.76 10.62 7.16
C GLN A 126 23.58 10.81 8.12
N MET A 127 23.56 10.06 9.23
CA MET A 127 22.40 9.98 10.13
C MET A 127 22.02 11.30 10.81
N LYS A 128 22.98 12.18 11.15
CA LYS A 128 22.69 13.50 11.72
C LYS A 128 21.89 14.37 10.74
N ARG A 129 22.27 14.38 9.46
CA ARG A 129 21.58 15.14 8.40
C ARG A 129 20.22 14.54 8.07
N LYS A 130 20.12 13.20 8.00
CA LYS A 130 18.84 12.47 7.89
C LYS A 130 17.86 12.92 8.98
N ARG A 131 18.27 12.85 10.26
CA ARG A 131 17.43 13.25 11.40
C ARG A 131 16.95 14.71 11.32
N ARG A 132 17.80 15.64 10.87
CA ARG A 132 17.42 17.04 10.65
C ARG A 132 16.32 17.18 9.60
N MET A 133 16.43 16.47 8.47
CA MET A 133 15.40 16.52 7.43
C MET A 133 14.09 15.85 7.87
N THR A 134 14.15 14.74 8.62
CA THR A 134 12.97 14.12 9.22
C THR A 134 12.27 15.07 10.21
N LYS A 135 13.02 15.78 11.06
CA LYS A 135 12.45 16.81 11.95
C LYS A 135 11.79 17.94 11.16
N ARG A 136 12.40 18.37 10.05
CA ARG A 136 11.85 19.40 9.17
C ARG A 136 10.51 18.98 8.55
N LEU A 137 10.38 17.72 8.13
CA LEU A 137 9.10 17.14 7.69
C LEU A 137 8.05 17.14 8.82
N LYS A 138 8.43 16.75 10.05
CA LYS A 138 7.55 16.81 11.21
C LYS A 138 7.04 18.25 11.47
N THR A 139 7.94 19.23 11.38
CA THR A 139 7.58 20.65 11.51
C THR A 139 6.62 21.10 10.42
N TYR A 140 6.82 20.69 9.16
CA TYR A 140 5.92 21.02 8.06
C TYR A 140 4.53 20.44 8.27
N LEU A 141 4.43 19.16 8.63
CA LEU A 141 3.15 18.55 8.97
C LEU A 141 2.45 19.33 10.08
N GLY A 142 3.14 19.56 11.21
CA GLY A 142 2.53 20.28 12.34
C GLY A 142 2.13 21.72 12.02
N ARG A 143 2.80 22.39 11.09
CA ARG A 143 2.39 23.72 10.62
C ARG A 143 1.13 23.66 9.78
N VAL A 144 1.01 22.68 8.88
CA VAL A 144 -0.19 22.49 8.06
C VAL A 144 -1.38 22.09 8.93
N THR A 145 -1.19 21.13 9.84
CA THR A 145 -2.25 20.69 10.78
C THR A 145 -2.81 21.87 11.57
N ARG A 146 -1.94 22.67 12.21
CA ARG A 146 -2.38 23.85 13.00
C ARG A 146 -3.01 24.95 12.15
N ASP A 147 -2.58 25.14 10.91
CA ASP A 147 -3.18 26.14 10.01
C ASP A 147 -4.58 25.71 9.55
N ILE A 148 -4.79 24.40 9.35
CA ILE A 148 -6.12 23.84 9.04
C ILE A 148 -7.03 23.94 10.26
N GLU A 149 -6.57 23.50 11.44
CA GLU A 149 -7.36 23.55 12.69
C GLU A 149 -7.88 24.97 12.96
N ARG A 150 -7.05 26.00 12.80
CA ARG A 150 -7.45 27.39 12.99
C ARG A 150 -8.49 27.92 11.99
N LYS A 151 -8.64 27.28 10.83
CA LYS A 151 -9.52 27.73 9.74
C LYS A 151 -10.78 26.89 9.63
N ILE A 152 -10.82 25.76 10.34
CA ILE A 152 -11.92 24.82 10.21
C ILE A 152 -13.07 25.14 11.15
N ASP A 153 -12.80 25.85 12.25
CA ASP A 153 -13.83 26.27 13.21
C ASP A 153 -14.91 27.14 12.54
N ASP A 154 -14.51 28.00 11.58
CA ASP A 154 -15.42 28.86 10.81
C ASP A 154 -15.99 28.18 9.54
N ALA A 155 -15.58 26.93 9.25
CA ALA A 155 -15.98 26.23 8.04
C ALA A 155 -17.33 25.50 8.22
N PRO A 156 -18.05 25.18 7.12
CA PRO A 156 -19.29 24.40 7.19
C PRO A 156 -19.10 23.06 7.91
N VAL A 157 -20.13 22.60 8.62
CA VAL A 157 -20.10 21.33 9.39
C VAL A 157 -19.62 20.16 8.53
N ALA A 158 -20.08 20.05 7.28
CA ALA A 158 -19.64 19.00 6.35
C ALA A 158 -18.12 19.01 6.11
N THR A 159 -17.52 20.20 6.02
CA THR A 159 -16.06 20.35 5.92
C THR A 159 -15.40 19.97 7.24
N GLN A 160 -15.92 20.39 8.40
CA GLN A 160 -15.37 19.98 9.69
C GLN A 160 -15.33 18.46 9.83
N THR A 161 -16.43 17.77 9.51
CA THR A 161 -16.52 16.30 9.54
C THR A 161 -15.49 15.63 8.63
N ALA A 162 -15.28 16.15 7.42
CA ALA A 162 -14.31 15.59 6.47
C ALA A 162 -12.86 15.61 6.98
N PHE A 163 -12.52 16.57 7.85
CA PHE A 163 -11.17 16.70 8.39
C PHE A 163 -10.97 16.05 9.76
N GLN A 164 -12.03 15.65 10.48
CA GLN A 164 -11.92 15.04 11.81
C GLN A 164 -10.93 13.87 11.83
N GLN A 165 -11.15 12.87 10.97
CA GLN A 165 -10.28 11.69 10.90
C GLN A 165 -8.85 12.03 10.42
N PRO A 166 -8.65 12.76 9.30
CA PRO A 166 -7.31 13.18 8.86
C PRO A 166 -6.52 13.99 9.89
N LEU A 167 -7.16 14.92 10.60
CA LEU A 167 -6.51 15.72 11.64
C LEU A 167 -6.18 14.88 12.88
N HIS A 168 -7.10 13.99 13.29
CA HIS A 168 -6.83 13.04 14.36
C HIS A 168 -5.61 12.15 14.05
N GLN A 169 -5.53 11.60 12.83
CA GLN A 169 -4.36 10.83 12.39
C GLN A 169 -3.07 11.68 12.37
N ALA A 170 -3.14 12.91 11.88
CA ALA A 170 -2.00 13.82 11.87
C ALA A 170 -1.49 14.11 13.28
N ASN A 171 -2.39 14.40 14.22
CA ASN A 171 -2.07 14.69 15.61
C ASN A 171 -1.51 13.47 16.33
N ARG A 172 -2.10 12.27 16.14
CA ARG A 172 -1.55 11.00 16.63
C ARG A 172 -0.13 10.78 16.11
N LEU A 173 0.10 11.00 14.82
CA LEU A 173 1.44 10.86 14.22
C LEU A 173 2.45 11.88 14.76
N LEU A 174 2.03 13.12 15.04
CA LEU A 174 2.89 14.16 15.61
C LEU A 174 3.25 13.87 17.08
N ALA A 175 2.33 13.27 17.85
CA ALA A 175 2.54 12.85 19.23
C ALA A 175 3.33 11.53 19.34
N GLN A 176 3.32 10.70 18.30
CA GLN A 176 3.97 9.40 18.29
C GLN A 176 5.48 9.51 18.57
N THR A 177 5.96 8.62 19.44
CA THR A 177 7.37 8.47 19.79
C THR A 177 7.84 7.04 19.49
N ARG A 178 9.15 6.80 19.63
CA ARG A 178 9.73 5.46 19.44
C ARG A 178 9.11 4.41 20.39
N LYS A 179 8.65 4.81 21.58
CA LYS A 179 8.09 3.91 22.60
C LYS A 179 6.56 3.83 22.59
N SER A 180 5.88 4.55 21.69
CA SER A 180 4.42 4.51 21.60
C SER A 180 3.93 3.11 21.25
N LYS A 181 2.91 2.64 21.98
CA LYS A 181 2.10 1.47 21.63
C LYS A 181 1.11 1.86 20.52
N ASN A 182 0.70 0.90 19.68
CA ASN A 182 -0.20 1.09 18.53
C ASN A 182 0.25 2.26 17.64
N LYS A 183 1.30 2.05 16.86
CA LYS A 183 1.87 3.10 16.01
C LYS A 183 1.08 3.21 14.73
N LEU A 184 0.82 4.44 14.30
CA LEU A 184 0.27 4.68 12.98
C LEU A 184 1.33 4.29 11.93
N LEU A 185 1.09 3.17 11.26
CA LEU A 185 1.96 2.61 10.23
C LEU A 185 1.53 3.00 8.81
N SER A 186 0.28 3.43 8.62
CA SER A 186 -0.21 3.83 7.30
C SER A 186 -1.24 4.96 7.42
N TRP A 187 -1.39 5.74 6.34
CA TRP A 187 -2.40 6.80 6.25
C TRP A 187 -3.76 6.32 5.71
N HIS A 188 -3.81 5.12 5.11
CA HIS A 188 -4.95 4.69 4.30
C HIS A 188 -5.47 3.30 4.64
N ALA A 189 -4.86 2.60 5.59
CA ALA A 189 -5.23 1.24 5.94
C ALA A 189 -5.03 1.04 7.46
N PRO A 190 -6.01 1.45 8.29
CA PRO A 190 -6.01 1.18 9.71
C PRO A 190 -6.18 -0.33 10.01
N GLU A 191 -6.81 -1.10 9.10
CA GLU A 191 -7.00 -2.55 9.26
C GLU A 191 -5.76 -3.43 8.97
N VAL A 192 -4.57 -2.84 8.82
CA VAL A 192 -3.30 -3.56 8.59
C VAL A 192 -2.46 -3.61 9.88
N GLU A 193 -3.04 -3.22 11.01
CA GLU A 193 -2.47 -3.43 12.36
C GLU A 193 -2.80 -4.84 12.87
#